data_AF-A0A6L8IG60-F1
#
_entry.id   AF-A0A6L8IG60-F1
#
_cell.length_a   1.000
_cell.length_b   1.000
_cell.length_c   1.000
_cell.angle_alpha   90.00
_cell.angle_beta   90.00
_cell.angle_gamma   90.00
#
_symmetry.space_group_name_H-M   'P 1'
#
loop_
_entity.id
_entity.type
_entity.pdbx_description
1 polymer ?
#
loop_
_entity_poly.entity_id
_entity_poly.type
_entity_poly.pdbx_seq_one_letter_code
_entity_poly.pdbx_strand_id
1 'polypeptide(L)' 'NTGVTILLVEHDMHAIMGLCDRITCMSFGRLLAEGNPQEIRHHPDVIEAYLGGARHVA' A
#
# COMPACT_ATOMS: atom_id res chain seq x y z
N ASN A 1 10.17 24.03 0.69
CA ASN A 1 10.68 22.79 1.28
C ASN A 1 10.78 23.00 2.79
N THR A 2 9.81 22.52 3.58
CA THR A 2 9.69 22.80 5.03
C THR A 2 10.51 21.84 5.91
N GLY A 3 11.13 20.79 5.33
CA GLY A 3 11.93 19.81 6.07
C GLY A 3 11.10 18.88 6.98
N VAL A 4 9.80 18.74 6.70
CA VAL A 4 8.87 17.95 7.51
C VAL A 4 8.68 16.56 6.91
N THR A 5 8.79 15.52 7.74
CA THR A 5 8.37 14.16 7.41
C THR A 5 6.91 13.95 7.78
N ILE A 6 6.14 13.36 6.88
CA ILE A 6 4.72 13.05 7.10
C ILE A 6 4.56 11.54 7.19
N LEU A 7 3.85 11.07 8.22
CA LEU A 7 3.33 9.72 8.30
C LEU A 7 1.83 9.77 8.01
N LEU A 8 1.41 9.11 6.93
CA LEU A 8 0.02 9.01 6.51
C LEU A 8 -0.46 7.57 6.69
N VAL A 9 -1.61 7.40 7.34
CA VAL A 9 -2.32 6.12 7.44
C VAL A 9 -3.63 6.29 6.70
N GLU A 10 -3.82 5.55 5.61
CA GLU A 10 -5.05 5.63 4.83
C GLU A 10 -5.40 4.31 4.14
N HIS A 11 -6.69 4.14 3.84
CA HIS A 11 -7.25 2.95 3.19
C HIS A 11 -7.40 3.07 1.67
N ASP A 12 -7.42 4.29 1.13
CA ASP A 12 -7.44 4.54 -0.31
C ASP A 12 -6.04 4.27 -0.92
N MET A 13 -5.93 3.10 -1.56
CA MET A 13 -4.69 2.67 -2.20
C MET A 13 -4.29 3.53 -3.40
N HIS A 14 -5.23 4.20 -4.10
CA HIS A 14 -4.87 5.10 -5.19
C HIS A 14 -4.21 6.38 -4.68
N ALA A 15 -4.73 6.93 -3.60
CA ALA A 15 -4.18 8.14 -2.99
C ALA A 15 -2.75 7.91 -2.47
N ILE A 16 -2.52 6.85 -1.68
CA ILE A 16 -1.20 6.59 -1.09
C ILE A 16 -0.13 6.34 -2.16
N MET A 17 -0.49 5.74 -3.30
CA MET A 17 0.44 5.43 -4.39
C MET A 17 0.94 6.69 -5.09
N GLY A 18 0.15 7.78 -5.09
CA GLY A 18 0.53 9.06 -5.68
C GLY A 18 1.18 10.04 -4.71
N LEU A 19 1.02 9.83 -3.39
CA LEU A 19 1.44 10.78 -2.36
C LEU A 19 2.67 10.33 -1.56
N CYS A 20 2.88 9.03 -1.41
CA CYS A 20 3.90 8.49 -0.52
C CYS A 20 5.17 8.06 -1.28
N ASP A 21 6.34 8.41 -0.75
CA ASP A 21 7.63 7.92 -1.25
C ASP A 21 7.88 6.45 -0.86
N ARG A 22 7.37 6.05 0.30
CA ARG A 22 7.49 4.71 0.88
C ARG A 22 6.15 4.31 1.50
N ILE A 23 5.77 3.05 1.34
CA ILE A 23 4.51 2.49 1.81
C ILE A 23 4.81 1.21 2.61
N THR A 24 4.11 1.06 3.74
CA THR A 24 4.14 -0.11 4.59
C THR A 24 2.73 -0.70 4.64
N CYS A 25 2.56 -1.94 4.20
CA CYS A 25 1.29 -2.66 4.24
C CYS A 25 1.28 -3.63 5.44
N MET A 26 0.20 -3.63 6.23
CA MET A 26 0.09 -4.47 7.42
C MET A 26 -1.26 -5.19 7.50
N SER A 27 -1.24 -6.52 7.53
CA SER A 27 -2.44 -7.35 7.66
C SER A 27 -2.46 -8.07 9.00
N PHE A 28 -3.58 -8.01 9.73
CA PHE A 28 -3.78 -8.63 11.05
C PHE A 28 -2.63 -8.37 12.05
N GLY A 29 -2.13 -7.12 12.08
CA GLY A 29 -1.05 -6.70 12.97
C GLY A 29 0.34 -7.21 12.57
N ARG A 30 0.49 -7.80 11.38
CA ARG A 30 1.77 -8.26 10.83
C ARG A 30 2.16 -7.43 9.62
N LEU A 31 3.46 -7.15 9.50
CA LEU A 31 4.01 -6.55 8.29
C LEU A 31 3.81 -7.51 7.12
N LEU A 32 3.18 -7.00 6.05
CA LEU A 32 2.94 -7.74 4.82
C LEU A 32 4.01 -7.42 3.77
N ALA A 33 4.22 -6.13 3.52
CA ALA A 33 5.19 -5.63 2.54
C ALA A 33 5.61 -4.21 2.90
N GLU A 34 6.81 -3.82 2.47
CA GLU A 34 7.32 -2.46 2.59
C GLU A 34 8.18 -2.12 1.38
N GLY A 35 7.97 -0.94 0.80
CA GLY A 35 8.67 -0.52 -0.41
C GLY A 35 8.15 0.78 -0.99
N ASN A 36 8.63 1.14 -2.18
CA ASN A 36 8.08 2.25 -2.94
C ASN A 36 6.71 1.89 -3.57
N PRO A 37 5.94 2.86 -4.09
CA PRO A 37 4.64 2.58 -4.69
C PRO A 37 4.64 1.52 -5.80
N GLN A 38 5.68 1.48 -6.64
CA GLN A 38 5.76 0.48 -7.71
C GLN A 38 5.98 -0.93 -7.16
N GLU A 39 6.82 -1.10 -6.14
CA GLU A 39 7.05 -2.39 -5.49
C GLU A 39 5.78 -2.89 -4.81
N ILE A 40 5.10 -2.03 -4.04
CA ILE A 40 3.86 -2.38 -3.33
C ILE A 40 2.75 -2.76 -4.29
N ARG A 41 2.57 -2.02 -5.39
CA ARG A 41 1.57 -2.29 -6.43
C ARG A 41 1.68 -3.69 -7.03
N HIS A 42 2.91 -4.20 -7.18
CA HIS A 42 3.15 -5.50 -7.81
C HIS A 42 3.37 -6.62 -6.78
N HIS A 43 3.29 -6.31 -5.48
CA HIS A 43 3.48 -7.31 -4.44
C HIS A 43 2.25 -8.24 -4.36
N PRO A 44 2.40 -9.55 -4.56
CA PRO A 44 1.27 -10.48 -4.69
C PRO A 44 0.36 -10.46 -3.46
N ASP A 45 0.93 -10.50 -2.26
CA ASP A 45 0.14 -10.53 -1.03
C ASP A 45 -0.60 -9.20 -0.78
N VAL A 46 -0.05 -8.07 -1.24
CA VAL A 46 -0.73 -6.76 -1.14
C VAL A 46 -1.92 -6.73 -2.10
N ILE A 47 -1.74 -7.26 -3.32
CA ILE A 47 -2.83 -7.35 -4.29
C ILE A 47 -3.97 -8.19 -3.72
N GLU A 48 -3.66 -9.36 -3.16
CA GLU A 48 -4.65 -10.24 -2.55
C GLU A 48 -5.39 -9.56 -1.38
N ALA A 49 -4.65 -8.88 -0.49
CA ALA A 49 -5.22 -8.32 0.73
C ALA A 49 -5.89 -6.94 0.57
N TYR A 50 -5.47 -6.12 -0.40
CA TYR A 50 -5.88 -4.69 -0.49
C TYR A 50 -6.35 -4.22 -1.85
N LEU A 51 -5.81 -4.75 -2.96
CA LEU A 51 -6.17 -4.27 -4.31
C LEU A 51 -7.24 -5.15 -4.99
N GLY A 52 -7.57 -6.27 -4.37
CA GLY A 52 -8.41 -7.30 -4.95
C GLY A 52 -7.64 -8.14 -5.96
N GLY A 53 -7.45 -9.43 -5.66
CA GLY A 53 -7.12 -10.41 -6.69
C GLY A 53 -8.27 -10.48 -7.71
N ALA A 54 -7.97 -10.93 -8.94
CA ALA A 54 -8.91 -11.10 -10.06
C ALA A 54 -10.03 -12.13 -9.79
N ARG A 55 -10.77 -11.95 -8.70
CA ARG A 55 -11.85 -12.80 -8.24
C ARG A 55 -12.98 -11.91 -7.72
N HIS A 56 -13.56 -11.14 -8.64
CA HIS A 56 -15.02 -11.20 -8.75
C HIS A 56 -15.34 -12.55 -9.38
N VAL A 57 -15.76 -13.53 -8.57
CA VAL A 57 -16.57 -14.64 -9.09
C VAL A 57 -17.99 -14.43 -8.63
N ALA A 58 -18.85 -14.25 -9.62
CA ALA A 58 -20.31 -14.17 -9.60
C ALA A 58 -20.92 -12.98 -8.85
#